data_AF-A0A398CPH5-F1
#
_entry.id   AF-A0A398CPH5-F1
#
_cell.length_a   1.000
_cell.length_b   1.000
_cell.length_c   1.000
_cell.angle_alpha   90.00
_cell.angle_beta   90.00
_cell.angle_gamma   90.00
#
_symmetry.space_group_name_H-M   'P 1'
#
loop_
_entity.id
_entity.type
_entity.pdbx_description
1 polymer ?
#
loop_
_entity_poly.entity_id
_entity_poly.type
_entity_poly.pdbx_seq_one_letter_code
_entity_poly.pdbx_strand_id
1 'polypeptide(L)'
;MKTVRWLATILTLFVIISLFALMPPRASATANNDNVIENWHLQWIPAGSSTDNIPLLNGTWLDADVDNPQTTLPDGTIGMWVHFVMPSTDNWQRPGILIERLYLDISVFEGSRLIFESNRDFIYEEISYCCLSTRFLLRRIIMFE
;
A
#
# COMPACT_ATOMS: atom_id res chain seq x y z
N MET A 1 -52.87 -2.86 -24.07
CA MET A 1 -51.54 -3.41 -24.45
C MET A 1 -50.34 -2.82 -23.68
N LYS A 2 -50.43 -1.67 -22.99
CA LYS A 2 -49.31 -1.09 -22.22
C LYS A 2 -49.00 -1.83 -20.91
N THR A 3 -50.03 -2.37 -20.25
CA THR A 3 -49.92 -3.09 -18.97
C THR A 3 -49.13 -4.40 -19.06
N VAL A 4 -49.31 -5.15 -20.15
CA VAL A 4 -48.60 -6.42 -20.39
C VAL A 4 -47.09 -6.20 -20.59
N ARG A 5 -46.71 -5.09 -21.25
CA ARG A 5 -45.30 -4.73 -21.46
C ARG A 5 -44.60 -4.36 -20.14
N TRP A 6 -45.32 -3.75 -19.20
CA TRP A 6 -44.76 -3.31 -17.92
C TRP A 6 -44.50 -4.49 -16.96
N LEU A 7 -45.43 -5.46 -16.93
CA LEU A 7 -45.26 -6.70 -16.16
C LEU A 7 -44.05 -7.52 -16.65
N ALA A 8 -43.86 -7.62 -17.97
CA ALA A 8 -42.71 -8.31 -18.55
C ALA A 8 -41.39 -7.66 -18.11
N THR A 9 -41.29 -6.32 -18.16
CA THR A 9 -40.06 -5.61 -17.73
C THR A 9 -39.74 -5.85 -16.25
N ILE A 10 -40.75 -5.83 -15.38
CA ILE A 10 -40.56 -6.08 -13.94
C ILE A 10 -40.08 -7.51 -13.70
N LEU A 11 -40.68 -8.49 -14.38
CA LEU A 11 -40.28 -9.89 -14.25
C LEU A 11 -38.82 -10.09 -14.69
N THR A 12 -38.42 -9.50 -15.81
CA THR A 12 -37.04 -9.59 -16.31
C THR A 12 -36.06 -8.95 -15.34
N LEU A 13 -36.39 -7.78 -14.78
CA LEU A 13 -35.55 -7.11 -13.79
C LEU A 13 -35.40 -7.97 -12.52
N PHE A 14 -36.49 -8.56 -12.04
CA PHE A 14 -36.47 -9.44 -10.89
C PHE A 14 -35.59 -10.67 -11.11
N VAL A 15 -35.65 -11.29 -12.29
CA VAL A 15 -34.79 -12.42 -12.66
C VAL A 15 -33.32 -12.01 -12.67
N ILE A 16 -32.97 -10.86 -13.24
CA ILE A 16 -31.59 -10.35 -13.27
C ILE A 16 -31.08 -10.12 -11.85
N ILE A 17 -31.85 -9.43 -11.01
CA ILE A 17 -31.47 -9.16 -9.61
C ILE A 17 -31.29 -10.48 -8.83
N SER A 18 -32.20 -11.43 -9.00
CA SER A 18 -32.11 -12.74 -8.35
C SER A 18 -30.85 -13.51 -8.80
N LEU A 19 -30.49 -13.44 -10.08
CA LEU A 19 -29.27 -14.05 -10.62
C LEU A 19 -28.01 -13.48 -9.96
N PHE A 20 -27.95 -12.15 -9.77
CA PHE A 20 -26.84 -11.50 -9.07
C PHE A 20 -26.82 -11.79 -7.57
N ALA A 21 -27.99 -11.90 -6.92
CA ALA A 21 -28.09 -12.21 -5.49
C ALA A 21 -27.69 -13.67 -5.16
N LEU A 22 -27.85 -14.59 -6.11
CA LEU A 22 -27.47 -15.99 -5.97
C LEU A 22 -26.00 -16.27 -6.33
N MET A 23 -25.27 -15.29 -6.91
CA MET A 23 -23.85 -15.45 -7.15
C MET A 23 -23.09 -15.40 -5.82
N PRO A 24 -22.32 -16.45 -5.47
CA PRO A 24 -21.51 -16.42 -4.26
C PRO A 24 -20.48 -15.29 -4.38
N PRO A 25 -20.26 -14.49 -3.32
CA PRO A 25 -19.24 -13.45 -3.32
C PRO A 25 -17.87 -14.12 -3.54
N ARG A 26 -17.21 -13.81 -4.66
CA ARG A 26 -15.84 -14.29 -4.95
C ARG A 26 -14.77 -13.40 -4.31
N ALA A 27 -14.99 -13.02 -3.05
CA ALA A 27 -13.99 -12.32 -2.25
C ALA A 27 -13.64 -13.23 -1.07
N SER A 28 -12.57 -14.00 -1.23
CA SER A 28 -11.97 -14.75 -0.13
C SER A 28 -10.67 -14.05 0.25
N ALA A 29 -10.68 -13.36 1.38
CA ALA A 29 -9.45 -12.94 2.05
C ALA A 29 -9.15 -14.00 3.11
N THR A 30 -8.29 -14.96 2.78
CA THR A 30 -7.76 -15.89 3.79
C THR A 30 -6.74 -15.11 4.59
N ALA A 31 -7.12 -14.66 5.78
CA ALA A 31 -6.21 -14.01 6.73
C ALA A 31 -5.26 -15.08 7.30
N ASN A 32 -4.21 -15.41 6.55
CA ASN A 32 -3.10 -16.18 7.09
C ASN A 32 -2.09 -15.18 7.68
N ASN A 33 -1.87 -15.27 9.00
CA ASN A 33 -0.99 -14.35 9.75
C ASN A 33 0.49 -14.49 9.35
N ASP A 34 0.86 -15.52 8.57
CA ASP A 34 2.22 -15.77 8.12
C ASP A 34 2.74 -14.74 7.09
N ASN A 35 1.92 -13.78 6.67
CA ASN A 35 2.24 -12.82 5.61
C ASN A 35 2.42 -11.38 6.11
N VAL A 36 2.65 -11.21 7.41
CA VAL A 36 2.90 -9.90 8.01
C VAL A 36 4.39 -9.57 7.90
N ILE A 37 4.71 -8.37 7.42
CA ILE A 37 6.07 -7.84 7.43
C ILE A 37 6.33 -7.25 8.81
N GLU A 38 6.99 -8.01 9.67
CA GLU A 38 7.28 -7.60 11.06
C GLU A 38 8.61 -6.85 11.19
N ASN A 39 9.54 -7.09 10.26
CA ASN A 39 10.90 -6.58 10.32
C ASN A 39 11.27 -5.91 9.00
N TRP A 40 11.99 -4.79 9.10
CA TRP A 40 12.51 -4.05 7.95
C TRP A 40 13.79 -3.32 8.31
N HIS A 41 14.52 -2.90 7.29
CA HIS A 41 15.74 -2.15 7.41
C HIS A 41 15.55 -0.75 6.84
N LEU A 42 16.19 0.23 7.45
CA LEU A 42 16.04 1.65 7.12
C LEU A 42 17.39 2.27 6.79
N GLN A 43 17.40 3.14 5.79
CA GLN A 43 18.55 3.99 5.52
C GLN A 43 18.09 5.42 5.27
N TRP A 44 18.56 6.35 6.09
CA TRP A 44 18.23 7.76 5.96
C TRP A 44 18.88 8.38 4.71
N ILE A 45 18.14 9.27 4.06
CA ILE A 45 18.62 10.04 2.90
C ILE A 45 19.11 11.41 3.41
N PRO A 46 20.41 11.71 3.36
CA PRO A 46 20.93 13.00 3.81
C PRO A 46 20.41 14.16 2.96
N ALA A 47 20.21 15.32 3.59
CA ALA A 47 19.88 16.55 2.89
C ALA A 47 20.97 16.90 1.86
N GLY A 48 20.57 17.24 0.64
CA GLY A 48 21.47 17.50 -0.48
C GLY A 48 21.88 16.27 -1.28
N SER A 49 21.49 15.06 -0.87
CA SER A 49 21.66 13.86 -1.69
C SER A 49 20.57 13.77 -2.76
N SER A 50 20.90 13.20 -3.92
CA SER A 50 19.90 12.83 -4.91
C SER A 50 19.03 11.70 -4.36
N THR A 51 17.72 11.88 -4.40
CA THR A 51 16.76 10.83 -4.04
C THR A 51 16.77 9.67 -5.02
N ASP A 52 17.26 9.87 -6.24
CA ASP A 52 17.22 8.87 -7.32
C ASP A 52 18.33 7.82 -7.24
N ASN A 53 19.31 8.05 -6.35
CA ASN A 53 20.37 7.09 -6.12
C ASN A 53 19.86 5.98 -5.22
N ILE A 54 19.61 4.81 -5.82
CA ILE A 54 19.28 3.59 -5.10
C ILE A 54 20.45 3.25 -4.17
N PRO A 55 20.21 3.06 -2.86
CA PRO A 55 21.24 2.72 -1.92
C PRO A 55 21.85 1.35 -2.23
N LEU A 56 23.15 1.22 -1.95
CA LEU A 56 23.82 -0.07 -1.98
C LEU A 56 23.31 -0.93 -0.82
N LEU A 57 23.03 -2.21 -1.08
CA LEU A 57 22.65 -3.19 -0.06
C LEU A 57 23.68 -3.29 1.09
N ASN A 58 24.96 -3.01 0.80
CA ASN A 58 26.05 -3.04 1.78
C ASN A 58 26.19 -1.73 2.59
N GLY A 59 25.22 -0.82 2.48
CA GLY A 59 25.21 0.45 3.21
C GLY A 59 24.96 0.27 4.72
N THR A 60 24.99 1.39 5.45
CA THR A 60 24.59 1.42 6.86
C THR A 60 23.06 1.39 6.94
N TRP A 61 22.52 0.18 7.03
CA TRP A 61 21.11 -0.07 7.28
C TRP A 61 20.86 -0.18 8.78
N LEU A 62 19.74 0.39 9.24
CA LEU A 62 19.27 0.34 10.62
C LEU A 62 18.13 -0.67 10.71
N ASP A 63 18.18 -1.56 11.69
CA ASP A 63 17.10 -2.50 11.94
C ASP A 63 15.90 -1.79 12.57
N ALA A 64 14.71 -2.12 12.11
CA ALA A 64 13.45 -1.64 12.64
C ALA A 64 12.39 -2.74 12.54
N ASP A 65 11.47 -2.71 13.48
CA ASP A 65 10.39 -3.70 13.59
C ASP A 65 9.13 -3.04 14.15
N VAL A 66 8.07 -3.84 14.29
CA VAL A 66 6.77 -3.39 14.82
C VAL A 66 6.88 -2.86 16.25
N ASP A 67 7.78 -3.40 17.08
CA ASP A 67 7.95 -3.04 18.48
C ASP A 67 8.90 -1.84 18.68
N ASN A 68 9.81 -1.62 17.74
CA ASN A 68 10.79 -0.53 17.73
C ASN A 68 10.78 0.23 16.39
N PRO A 69 9.67 0.91 16.05
CA PRO A 69 9.56 1.62 14.78
C PRO A 69 10.37 2.92 14.82
N GLN A 70 11.21 3.14 13.81
CA GLN A 70 11.94 4.41 13.64
C GLN A 70 11.02 5.46 13.01
N THR A 71 10.23 6.12 13.87
CA THR A 71 9.17 7.06 13.44
C THR A 71 9.63 8.52 13.33
N THR A 72 10.80 8.85 13.88
CA THR A 72 11.31 10.22 13.93
C THR A 72 12.35 10.42 12.84
N LEU A 73 12.10 11.39 11.96
CA LEU A 73 13.04 11.81 10.92
C LEU A 73 14.20 12.61 11.56
N PRO A 74 15.46 12.15 11.46
CA PRO A 74 16.60 12.86 12.03
C PRO A 74 16.86 14.20 11.33
N ASP A 75 17.42 15.15 12.07
CA ASP A 75 17.85 16.43 11.50
C ASP A 75 18.85 16.23 10.36
N GLY A 76 18.73 17.05 9.31
CA GLY A 76 19.61 16.97 8.14
C GLY A 76 19.30 15.80 7.21
N THR A 77 18.13 15.17 7.32
CA THR A 77 17.66 14.13 6.40
C THR A 77 16.40 14.58 5.66
N ILE A 78 16.19 14.06 4.45
CA ILE A 78 15.07 14.43 3.56
C ILE A 78 14.14 13.25 3.27
N GLY A 79 14.39 12.10 3.87
CA GLY A 79 13.62 10.89 3.66
C GLY A 79 14.36 9.65 4.15
N MET A 80 13.77 8.50 3.86
CA MET A 80 14.33 7.19 4.17
C MET A 80 14.09 6.24 3.01
N TRP A 81 15.01 5.30 2.87
CA TRP A 81 14.81 4.05 2.16
C TRP A 81 14.37 2.99 3.16
N VAL A 82 13.37 2.21 2.77
CA VAL A 82 12.91 1.06 3.53
C VAL A 82 13.16 -0.19 2.70
N HIS A 83 13.79 -1.18 3.32
CA HIS A 83 14.08 -2.47 2.73
C HIS A 83 13.44 -3.56 3.58
N PHE A 84 12.65 -4.43 2.97
CA PHE A 84 12.09 -5.60 3.65
C PHE A 84 12.03 -6.78 2.68
N VAL A 85 12.00 -7.98 3.26
CA VAL A 85 11.83 -9.21 2.50
C VAL A 85 10.33 -9.48 2.38
N MET A 86 9.87 -9.71 1.15
CA MET A 86 8.48 -10.08 0.91
C MET A 86 8.29 -11.55 1.32
N PRO A 87 7.30 -11.90 2.18
CA PRO A 87 6.99 -13.29 2.45
C PRO A 87 6.55 -14.01 1.16
N SER A 88 6.69 -15.33 1.09
CA SER A 88 6.32 -16.08 -0.11
C SER A 88 4.86 -15.81 -0.50
N THR A 89 4.68 -15.41 -1.77
CA THR A 89 3.36 -15.12 -2.36
C THR A 89 2.91 -16.19 -3.35
N ASP A 90 3.53 -17.38 -3.34
CA ASP A 90 3.33 -18.43 -4.36
C ASP A 90 1.85 -18.86 -4.52
N ASN A 91 1.08 -18.76 -3.43
CA ASN A 91 -0.34 -19.14 -3.40
C ASN A 91 -1.29 -17.96 -3.64
N TRP A 92 -0.77 -16.78 -3.93
CA TRP A 92 -1.56 -15.55 -4.04
C TRP A 92 -2.03 -15.35 -5.48
N GLN A 93 -3.35 -15.29 -5.69
CA GLN A 93 -3.89 -14.99 -7.02
C GLN A 93 -3.57 -13.57 -7.48
N ARG A 94 -3.43 -12.63 -6.53
CA ARG A 94 -3.14 -11.22 -6.76
C ARG A 94 -2.33 -10.68 -5.58
N PRO A 95 -0.99 -10.78 -5.62
CA PRO A 95 -0.18 -10.22 -4.57
C PRO A 95 -0.25 -8.70 -4.56
N GLY A 96 -0.28 -8.13 -3.36
CA GLY A 96 -0.34 -6.68 -3.17
C GLY A 96 0.07 -6.31 -1.76
N ILE A 97 0.66 -5.13 -1.63
CA ILE A 97 0.98 -4.53 -0.33
C ILE A 97 -0.06 -3.45 -0.06
N LEU A 98 -0.68 -3.54 1.12
CA LEU A 98 -1.54 -2.48 1.63
C LEU A 98 -0.72 -1.60 2.57
N ILE A 99 -0.59 -0.32 2.22
CA ILE A 99 0.02 0.68 3.08
C ILE A 99 -1.11 1.59 3.56
N GLU A 100 -1.46 1.49 4.85
CA GLU A 100 -2.60 2.23 5.39
C GLU A 100 -2.41 3.75 5.34
N ARG A 101 -1.18 4.22 5.60
CA ARG A 101 -0.86 5.64 5.70
C ARG A 101 0.46 5.93 5.02
N LEU A 102 0.42 6.86 4.08
CA LEU A 102 1.59 7.34 3.37
C LEU A 102 1.49 8.85 3.21
N TYR A 103 2.41 9.58 3.84
CA TYR A 103 2.37 11.04 3.96
C TYR A 103 3.32 11.77 3.00
N LEU A 104 4.03 11.05 2.14
CA LEU A 104 5.03 11.60 1.22
C LEU A 104 4.92 10.94 -0.16
N ASP A 105 5.67 11.46 -1.12
CA ASP A 105 5.94 10.76 -2.38
C ASP A 105 6.54 9.39 -2.09
N ILE A 106 6.20 8.39 -2.91
CA ILE A 106 6.74 7.04 -2.82
C ILE A 106 7.24 6.58 -4.18
N SER A 107 8.41 5.97 -4.16
CA SER A 107 8.93 5.18 -5.27
C SER A 107 9.17 3.76 -4.75
N VAL A 108 8.69 2.77 -5.48
CA VAL A 108 8.87 1.34 -5.18
C VAL A 108 9.79 0.72 -6.21
N PHE A 109 10.84 0.06 -5.74
CA PHE A 109 11.80 -0.62 -6.59
C PHE A 109 11.76 -2.12 -6.35
N GLU A 110 11.93 -2.90 -7.41
CA GLU A 110 12.27 -4.32 -7.38
C GLU A 110 13.74 -4.43 -7.76
N GLY A 111 14.60 -4.67 -6.77
CA GLY A 111 16.04 -4.54 -6.95
C GLY A 111 16.47 -3.13 -7.37
N SER A 112 16.98 -2.99 -8.59
CA SER A 112 17.36 -1.70 -9.17
C SER A 112 16.32 -1.10 -10.11
N ARG A 113 15.17 -1.76 -10.29
CA ARG A 113 14.12 -1.38 -11.24
C ARG A 113 12.98 -0.67 -10.53
N LEU A 114 12.65 0.55 -10.96
CA LEU A 114 11.44 1.23 -10.53
C LEU A 114 10.20 0.48 -11.06
N ILE A 115 9.33 0.01 -10.16
CA ILE A 115 8.09 -0.71 -10.50
C ILE A 115 6.83 0.12 -10.23
N PHE A 116 6.91 1.10 -9.34
CA PHE A 116 5.81 1.99 -9.03
C PHE A 116 6.32 3.35 -8.53
N GLU A 117 5.64 4.41 -8.91
CA GLU A 117 5.90 5.76 -8.41
C GLU A 117 4.57 6.47 -8.18
N SER A 118 4.45 7.14 -7.03
CA SER A 118 3.33 8.01 -6.72
C SER A 118 3.88 9.30 -6.15
N ASN A 119 3.71 10.37 -6.91
CA ASN A 119 3.95 11.73 -6.48
C ASN A 119 2.63 12.27 -5.95
N ARG A 120 2.58 12.60 -4.66
CA ARG A 120 1.39 13.20 -4.06
C ARG A 120 1.56 14.71 -4.10
N ASP A 121 0.95 15.32 -5.11
CA ASP A 121 0.67 16.75 -5.09
C ASP A 121 -0.41 16.98 -4.02
N PHE A 122 0.00 17.20 -2.77
CA PHE A 122 -0.93 17.61 -1.71
C PHE A 122 -1.42 19.03 -2.02
N ILE A 123 -2.51 19.14 -2.79
CA ILE A 123 -3.40 20.29 -2.67
C ILE A 123 -4.09 20.09 -1.32
N TYR A 124 -3.70 20.91 -0.35
CA TYR A 124 -4.31 20.94 0.99
C TYR A 124 -5.79 21.31 0.84
N GLU A 125 -6.67 20.32 0.73
CA GLU A 125 -8.10 20.51 0.90
C GLU A 125 -8.44 20.13 2.35
N GLU A 126 -8.87 21.12 3.12
CA GLU A 126 -9.06 21.07 4.56
C GLU A 126 -10.25 20.18 4.93
N ILE A 127 -10.08 18.86 4.90
CA ILE A 127 -11.07 17.93 5.45
C ILE A 127 -10.77 17.74 6.93
N SER A 128 -11.36 18.62 7.74
CA SER A 128 -11.43 18.50 9.20
C SER A 128 -12.22 17.25 9.61
N TYR A 129 -11.53 16.16 9.96
CA TYR A 129 -11.98 15.27 11.02
C TYR A 129 -10.78 14.84 11.88
N CYS A 130 -10.90 15.18 13.16
CA CYS A 130 -9.98 14.94 14.25
C CYS A 130 -9.88 13.43 14.58
N CYS A 131 -8.66 12.87 14.60
CA CYS A 131 -8.29 11.81 15.54
C CYS A 131 -6.76 11.62 15.62
N LEU A 132 -6.28 11.43 16.85
CA LEU A 132 -4.89 11.51 17.29
C LEU A 132 -3.94 10.47 16.67
N SER A 133 -2.71 10.96 16.45
CA SER A 133 -1.40 10.36 16.81
C SER A 133 -1.08 8.93 16.38
N THR A 134 -0.20 8.77 15.38
CA THR A 134 1.23 8.42 15.52
C THR A 134 1.89 8.59 14.15
N ARG A 135 3.07 9.22 14.10
CA ARG A 135 3.73 9.69 12.85
C ARG A 135 4.51 8.55 12.20
N PHE A 136 4.34 8.33 10.90
CA PHE A 136 5.25 7.52 10.08
C PHE A 136 5.59 8.33 8.82
N LEU A 137 6.88 8.59 8.61
CA LEU A 137 7.40 9.36 7.46
C LEU A 137 8.14 8.40 6.54
N LEU A 138 7.45 7.82 5.56
CA LEU A 138 8.05 6.88 4.60
C LEU A 138 8.14 7.55 3.23
N ARG A 139 9.34 7.65 2.65
CA ARG A 139 9.56 8.33 1.36
C ARG A 139 9.93 7.38 0.21
N ARG A 140 10.52 6.21 0.43
CA ARG A 140 10.74 5.19 -0.62
C ARG A 140 10.78 3.77 -0.06
N ILE A 141 10.23 2.81 -0.82
CA ILE A 141 10.22 1.38 -0.48
C ILE A 141 11.03 0.63 -1.54
N ILE A 142 11.90 -0.28 -1.14
CA ILE A 142 12.55 -1.23 -2.06
C ILE A 142 12.14 -2.63 -1.64
N MET A 143 11.59 -3.39 -2.57
CA MET A 143 11.24 -4.80 -2.46
C MET A 143 12.33 -5.63 -3.14
N PHE A 144 12.78 -6.71 -2.51
CA PHE A 144 13.63 -7.72 -3.13
C PHE A 144 12.97 -9.09 -2.96
N GLU A 145 13.15 -9.92 -3.99
CA GLU A 145 12.82 -11.35 -4.02
C GLU A 145 13.95 -12.18 -3.39
#